data_AF-A0AA86MCT8-F1
#
_entry.id   AF-A0AA86MCT8-F1
#
_cell.length_a   1.000
_cell.length_b   1.000
_cell.length_c   1.000
_cell.angle_alpha   90.00
_cell.angle_beta   90.00
_cell.angle_gamma   90.00
#
_symmetry.space_group_name_H-M   'P 1'
#
loop_
_entity.id
_entity.type
_entity.pdbx_description
1 polymer ?
#
loop_
_entity_poly.entity_id
_entity_poly.type
_entity_poly.pdbx_seq_one_letter_code
_entity_poly.pdbx_strand_id
1 'polypeptide(L)'
;MTTTDDPPQPAEEPAGLSPKAHRFLAEIGVPSDRIPVAEEAADPDDDEEEAPHGYWPEPCANCGKLIPRDRPAGAGRPPEYCNKQCQNERKAARARERNAPGLPGQILRVEETTTRLEQVAADMRAELSKINSPEGIEARLAAARAANQQDVARANQAAVQAQAETAAAQSQAQQARADKEAADAAAERDRTAREAADDARELAEGERRTAMHLKQLAEDRAEAAAAAQAEAETERDAAQAAAEEARRIARRATTAEADAIHARDEARQDAAAARARAEDATAERDRAEARAEEASREREAADRARDEARRQAEDAGTRARLAIEERDQATARADEAEREKEELTTGYAKALADVRAAKQEADDARNQVTESTRARREAEDRASRAEERQIQAEARGDRAEARADKAIADVQAERDSLAAELATAQEDRRKADRREAAAEERATAAAQQAAQEAERQAKAYERLAAELRKYGQEIDRLKAEAIQQKETARKPAPRRAKKPAATPAATPADPTPVEPIPGQTAVPMPETDE
;
A
#
# COMPACT_ATOMS: atom_id res chain seq x y z
N MET A 1 65.44 41.61 43.78
CA MET A 1 65.54 40.38 44.60
C MET A 1 66.34 39.40 43.76
N THR A 2 67.68 39.44 43.94
CA THR A 2 68.50 38.38 44.57
C THR A 2 68.83 37.28 43.58
N THR A 3 70.06 36.93 43.24
CA THR A 3 71.42 37.37 43.61
C THR A 3 72.30 36.68 42.57
N THR A 4 73.17 37.43 41.90
CA THR A 4 74.13 36.91 40.90
C THR A 4 75.39 36.50 41.65
N ASP A 5 75.71 35.20 41.67
CA ASP A 5 76.95 34.67 42.24
C ASP A 5 77.99 34.44 41.11
N ASP A 6 79.10 35.16 41.23
CA ASP A 6 80.33 35.07 40.43
C ASP A 6 81.13 33.81 40.82
N PRO A 7 81.78 33.10 39.87
CA PRO A 7 82.75 32.06 40.19
C PRO A 7 84.12 32.66 40.58
N PRO A 8 84.89 32.00 41.48
CA PRO A 8 86.17 32.52 41.96
C PRO A 8 87.27 32.42 40.90
N GLN A 9 88.05 33.50 40.77
CA GLN A 9 89.27 33.52 39.97
C GLN A 9 90.40 32.71 40.63
N PRO A 10 91.25 32.01 39.86
CA PRO A 10 92.43 31.32 40.38
C PRO A 10 93.55 32.30 40.75
N ALA A 11 94.20 32.05 41.89
CA ALA A 11 95.38 32.76 42.35
C ALA A 11 96.60 32.46 41.47
N GLU A 12 97.37 33.50 41.16
CA GLU A 12 98.64 33.42 40.44
C GLU A 12 99.69 32.65 41.28
N GLU A 13 100.22 31.56 40.71
CA GLU A 13 101.35 30.82 41.27
C GLU A 13 102.70 31.40 40.78
N PRO A 14 103.73 31.48 41.64
CA PRO A 14 105.07 31.90 41.23
C PRO A 14 105.76 30.84 40.36
N ALA A 15 106.35 31.30 39.27
CA ALA A 15 107.13 30.49 38.35
C ALA A 15 108.31 29.79 39.04
N GLY A 16 108.42 28.47 38.92
CA GLY A 16 109.70 27.82 39.21
C GLY A 16 109.77 26.32 39.49
N LEU A 17 108.70 25.52 39.45
CA LEU A 17 108.83 24.05 39.54
C LEU A 17 107.74 23.34 38.74
N SER A 18 108.09 22.23 38.05
CA SER A 18 107.13 21.52 37.20
C SER A 18 106.03 20.82 38.03
N PRO A 19 104.78 20.70 37.52
CA PRO A 19 103.67 20.07 38.23
C PRO A 19 103.93 18.60 38.67
N LYS A 20 104.88 17.91 38.03
CA LYS A 20 105.31 16.56 38.44
C LYS A 20 106.15 16.55 39.72
N ALA A 21 106.91 17.62 40.00
CA ALA A 21 107.76 17.71 41.19
C ALA A 21 106.94 17.95 42.47
N HIS A 22 105.86 18.75 42.39
CA HIS A 22 104.97 18.99 43.53
C HIS A 22 104.15 17.75 43.91
N ARG A 23 103.72 16.95 42.92
CA ARG A 23 102.98 15.72 43.19
C ARG A 23 103.85 14.64 43.82
N PHE A 24 105.11 14.53 43.39
CA PHE A 24 106.06 13.59 43.97
C PHE A 24 106.44 13.96 45.41
N LEU A 25 106.61 15.25 45.74
CA LEU A 25 106.95 15.68 47.10
C LEU A 25 105.79 15.58 48.11
N ALA A 26 104.54 15.70 47.67
CA ALA A 26 103.35 15.50 48.51
C ALA A 26 103.09 14.03 48.85
N GLU A 27 103.54 13.09 48.01
CA GLU A 27 103.32 11.65 48.16
C GLU A 27 104.31 10.99 49.16
N ILE A 28 105.42 11.66 49.49
CA ILE A 28 106.47 11.15 50.42
C ILE A 28 106.43 11.77 51.83
N GLY A 29 105.48 12.64 52.13
CA GLY A 29 105.19 13.07 53.52
C GLY A 29 106.32 13.82 54.26
N VAL A 30 107.06 14.72 53.59
CA VAL A 30 108.11 15.53 54.23
C VAL A 30 107.58 16.95 54.54
N PRO A 31 107.44 17.36 55.81
CA PRO A 31 107.04 18.73 56.17
C PRO A 31 108.15 19.75 55.91
N SER A 32 107.82 20.89 55.32
CA SER A 32 108.78 21.91 54.85
C SER A 32 109.26 22.90 55.92
N ASP A 33 109.63 22.44 57.12
CA ASP A 33 110.18 23.31 58.16
C ASP A 33 111.43 22.68 58.80
N ARG A 34 112.61 23.01 58.22
CA ARG A 34 113.93 23.16 58.89
C ARG A 34 115.06 23.20 57.86
N ILE A 35 115.56 24.41 57.60
CA ILE A 35 116.91 24.62 57.04
C ILE A 35 117.65 25.53 58.04
N PRO A 36 118.67 25.04 58.77
CA PRO A 36 119.51 25.91 59.58
C PRO A 36 120.60 26.56 58.71
N VAL A 37 120.71 27.87 58.87
CA VAL A 37 121.76 28.74 58.30
C VAL A 37 122.99 28.65 59.23
N ALA A 38 124.19 28.45 58.68
CA ALA A 38 125.43 28.44 59.43
C ALA A 38 126.17 29.79 59.28
N GLU A 39 126.33 30.49 60.40
CA GLU A 39 127.00 31.77 60.58
C GLU A 39 128.54 31.68 60.59
N GLU A 40 129.14 32.83 60.29
CA GLU A 40 130.55 33.22 60.27
C GLU A 40 131.28 33.07 61.61
N ALA A 41 132.61 32.93 61.55
CA ALA A 41 133.51 33.33 62.63
C ALA A 41 134.84 33.86 62.06
N ALA A 42 135.25 35.00 62.60
CA ALA A 42 136.26 35.93 62.11
C ALA A 42 137.66 35.75 62.75
N ASP A 43 138.68 36.27 62.05
CA ASP A 43 140.04 36.57 62.54
C ASP A 43 140.05 37.67 63.64
N PRO A 44 141.09 37.71 64.48
CA PRO A 44 141.61 38.98 64.96
C PRO A 44 143.12 39.14 64.79
N ASP A 45 143.47 40.36 64.38
CA ASP A 45 144.81 40.92 64.15
C ASP A 45 145.64 41.19 65.43
N ASP A 46 146.94 41.33 65.15
CA ASP A 46 148.10 41.85 65.87
C ASP A 46 147.90 42.86 67.02
N ASP A 47 148.63 42.62 68.12
CA ASP A 47 149.24 43.67 68.94
C ASP A 47 150.68 43.26 69.30
N GLU A 48 151.65 44.11 68.94
CA GLU A 48 153.10 43.94 69.10
C GLU A 48 153.52 44.00 70.59
N GLU A 49 153.54 42.85 71.27
CA GLU A 49 154.18 42.69 72.58
C GLU A 49 155.65 42.22 72.44
N GLU A 50 156.53 42.97 73.09
CA GLU A 50 157.96 42.72 73.24
C GLU A 50 158.23 41.25 73.65
N ALA A 51 158.87 40.47 72.75
CA ALA A 51 158.98 39.01 72.81
C ALA A 51 159.29 38.46 74.24
N PRO A 52 158.30 37.89 74.95
CA PRO A 52 158.37 37.58 76.39
C PRO A 52 159.44 36.57 76.81
N HIS A 53 160.04 35.84 75.86
CA HIS A 53 160.92 34.69 76.15
C HIS A 53 162.28 34.74 75.43
N GLY A 54 162.70 35.92 74.96
CA GLY A 54 163.99 36.12 74.28
C GLY A 54 164.00 35.68 72.82
N TYR A 55 165.18 35.41 72.26
CA TYR A 55 165.35 35.00 70.85
C TYR A 55 165.99 33.60 70.72
N TRP A 56 165.70 32.88 69.63
CA TRP A 56 166.41 31.64 69.29
C TRP A 56 167.87 31.91 68.89
N PRO A 57 168.82 31.00 69.22
CA PRO A 57 170.25 31.23 68.94
C PRO A 57 170.57 31.24 67.44
N GLU A 58 169.83 30.46 66.65
CA GLU A 58 169.99 30.41 65.21
C GLU A 58 169.18 31.54 64.55
N PRO A 59 169.82 32.39 63.73
CA PRO A 59 169.11 33.42 62.98
C PRO A 59 168.22 32.79 61.89
N CYS A 60 167.17 33.50 61.49
CA CYS A 60 166.27 33.13 60.40
C CYS A 60 167.05 32.74 59.13
N ALA A 61 166.74 31.55 58.59
CA ALA A 61 167.40 30.99 57.40
C ALA A 61 167.18 31.82 56.11
N ASN A 62 166.27 32.81 56.14
CA ASN A 62 166.05 33.72 55.03
C ASN A 62 166.70 35.09 55.24
N CYS A 63 166.36 35.81 56.32
CA CYS A 63 166.76 37.21 56.50
C CYS A 63 167.91 37.41 57.51
N GLY A 64 168.36 36.36 58.19
CA GLY A 64 169.43 36.45 59.19
C GLY A 64 169.05 37.14 60.51
N LYS A 65 167.80 37.60 60.69
CA LYS A 65 167.33 38.18 61.96
C LYS A 65 167.14 37.10 63.01
N LEU A 66 167.42 37.43 64.27
CA LEU A 66 167.10 36.58 65.41
C LEU A 66 165.60 36.32 65.47
N ILE A 67 165.20 35.06 65.68
CA ILE A 67 163.79 34.66 65.67
C ILE A 67 163.24 34.85 67.08
N PRO A 68 162.21 35.71 67.28
CA PRO A 68 161.60 35.88 68.61
C PRO A 68 161.03 34.55 69.10
N ARG A 69 161.11 34.31 70.41
CA ARG A 69 160.53 33.15 71.08
C ARG A 69 159.16 33.50 71.64
N ASP A 70 158.14 32.90 71.05
CA ASP A 70 156.77 33.01 71.55
C ASP A 70 156.50 32.03 72.72
N ARG A 71 157.47 31.16 73.06
CA ARG A 71 157.36 30.13 74.09
C ARG A 71 158.66 29.96 74.89
N PRO A 72 158.60 29.59 76.18
CA PRO A 72 159.78 29.43 77.04
C PRO A 72 160.74 28.31 76.56
N ALA A 73 162.02 28.43 76.94
CA ALA A 73 163.10 27.58 76.44
C ALA A 73 162.86 26.06 76.68
N GLY A 74 162.78 25.27 75.60
CA GLY A 74 162.74 23.79 75.65
C GLY A 74 161.56 23.12 74.92
N ALA A 75 160.54 23.87 74.50
CA ALA A 75 159.34 23.33 73.86
C ALA A 75 159.36 23.54 72.32
N GLY A 76 159.90 22.57 71.58
CA GLY A 76 159.74 22.45 70.13
C GLY A 76 161.02 22.67 69.30
N ARG A 77 161.00 22.14 68.07
CA ARG A 77 162.06 22.36 67.08
C ARG A 77 162.14 23.86 66.78
N PRO A 78 163.34 24.48 66.82
CA PRO A 78 163.50 25.87 66.44
C PRO A 78 162.84 26.12 65.06
N PRO A 79 161.96 27.12 64.92
CA PRO A 79 161.44 27.50 63.61
C PRO A 79 162.59 27.94 62.71
N GLU A 80 162.61 27.50 61.46
CA GLU A 80 163.68 27.87 60.50
C GLU A 80 163.58 29.32 60.02
N TYR A 81 162.41 29.96 60.17
CA TYR A 81 162.11 31.28 59.63
C TYR A 81 161.47 32.18 60.69
N CYS A 82 161.82 33.47 60.73
CA CYS A 82 161.30 34.41 61.73
C CYS A 82 159.82 34.75 61.58
N ASN A 83 159.28 34.63 60.36
CA ASN A 83 157.87 34.82 60.07
C ASN A 83 157.49 34.11 58.77
N LYS A 84 156.18 34.04 58.50
CA LYS A 84 155.61 33.43 57.28
C LYS A 84 156.10 34.13 56.00
N GLN A 85 156.42 35.42 56.08
CA GLN A 85 156.98 36.19 54.95
C GLN A 85 158.38 35.70 54.58
N CYS A 86 159.27 35.49 55.56
CA CYS A 86 160.60 34.91 55.34
C CYS A 86 160.54 33.47 54.81
N GLN A 87 159.60 32.66 55.32
CA GLN A 87 159.36 31.33 54.78
C GLN A 87 158.94 31.40 53.30
N ASN A 88 158.04 32.33 52.96
CA ASN A 88 157.55 32.54 51.60
C ASN A 88 158.65 33.10 50.68
N GLU A 89 159.48 34.03 51.14
CA GLU A 89 160.61 34.55 50.39
C GLU A 89 161.65 33.48 50.11
N ARG A 90 161.96 32.62 51.10
CA ARG A 90 162.86 31.47 50.87
C ARG A 90 162.24 30.46 49.92
N LYS A 91 160.92 30.25 50.01
CA LYS A 91 160.17 29.40 49.07
C LYS A 91 160.21 30.00 47.65
N ALA A 92 160.09 31.32 47.52
CA ALA A 92 160.20 32.05 46.27
C ALA A 92 161.64 32.05 45.73
N ALA A 93 162.66 32.12 46.59
CA ALA A 93 164.06 31.97 46.22
C ALA A 93 164.35 30.57 45.69
N ARG A 94 163.90 29.51 46.39
CA ARG A 94 163.99 28.12 45.91
C ARG A 94 163.18 27.89 44.62
N ALA A 95 162.06 28.59 44.44
CA ALA A 95 161.29 28.55 43.20
C ALA A 95 162.04 29.28 42.07
N ARG A 96 162.70 30.41 42.36
CA ARG A 96 163.57 31.12 41.40
C ARG A 96 164.79 30.29 41.01
N GLU A 97 165.42 29.60 41.96
CA GLU A 97 166.52 28.67 41.69
C GLU A 97 166.07 27.48 40.85
N ARG A 98 164.93 26.86 41.18
CA ARG A 98 164.33 25.78 40.36
C ARG A 98 163.93 26.24 38.95
N ASN A 99 163.48 27.48 38.84
CA ASN A 99 163.07 28.08 37.57
C ASN A 99 164.19 28.91 36.90
N ALA A 100 165.42 28.84 37.42
CA ALA A 100 166.54 29.60 36.88
C ALA A 100 166.87 29.04 35.47
N PRO A 101 167.04 29.90 34.46
CA PRO A 101 167.49 29.46 33.15
C PRO A 101 168.93 28.94 33.26
N GLY A 102 169.14 27.66 32.95
CA GLY A 102 170.45 27.00 32.98
C GLY A 102 170.36 25.52 33.38
N LEU A 103 171.50 24.82 33.28
CA LEU A 103 171.63 23.40 33.65
C LEU A 103 171.22 23.10 35.12
N PRO A 104 171.56 23.93 36.13
CA PRO A 104 171.20 23.64 37.52
C PRO A 104 169.69 23.59 37.76
N GLY A 105 168.92 24.52 37.17
CA GLY A 105 167.46 24.54 37.28
C GLY A 105 166.77 23.40 36.52
N GLN A 106 167.44 22.80 35.53
CA GLN A 106 166.92 21.61 34.83
C GLN A 106 167.13 20.34 35.66
N ILE A 107 168.29 20.18 36.31
CA ILE A 107 168.58 19.02 37.18
C ILE A 107 167.59 18.97 38.35
N LEU A 108 167.36 20.10 39.04
CA LEU A 108 166.41 20.16 40.15
C LEU A 108 164.97 19.81 39.74
N ARG A 109 164.55 20.15 38.51
CA ARG A 109 163.24 19.77 37.98
C ARG A 109 163.14 18.28 37.66
N VAL A 110 164.22 17.68 37.14
CA VAL A 110 164.29 16.24 36.85
C VAL A 110 164.29 15.41 38.14
N GLU A 111 164.97 15.87 39.19
CA GLU A 111 164.92 15.20 40.50
C GLU A 111 163.52 15.28 41.13
N GLU A 112 162.84 16.43 41.00
CA GLU A 112 161.46 16.59 41.48
C GLU A 112 160.47 15.74 40.69
N THR A 113 160.62 15.62 39.36
CA THR A 113 159.76 14.72 38.58
C THR A 113 160.04 13.26 38.90
N THR A 114 161.30 12.88 39.14
CA THR A 114 161.67 11.50 39.50
C THR A 114 161.06 11.12 40.85
N THR A 115 161.18 11.97 41.87
CA THR A 115 160.56 11.72 43.18
C THR A 115 159.03 11.66 43.12
N ARG A 116 158.38 12.47 42.26
CA ARG A 116 156.92 12.34 42.02
C ARG A 116 156.55 11.03 41.33
N LEU A 117 157.33 10.59 40.35
CA LEU A 117 157.10 9.30 39.68
C LEU A 117 157.31 8.13 40.66
N GLU A 118 158.30 8.20 41.53
CA GLU A 118 158.51 7.21 42.60
C GLU A 118 157.35 7.20 43.59
N GLN A 119 156.83 8.36 43.98
CA GLN A 119 155.64 8.46 44.83
C GLN A 119 154.40 7.84 44.16
N VAL A 120 154.13 8.17 42.90
CA VAL A 120 153.00 7.58 42.15
C VAL A 120 153.17 6.07 41.99
N ALA A 121 154.39 5.58 41.75
CA ALA A 121 154.67 4.16 41.67
C ALA A 121 154.50 3.46 43.02
N ALA A 122 154.85 4.11 44.14
CA ALA A 122 154.61 3.61 45.48
C ALA A 122 153.11 3.57 45.81
N ASP A 123 152.36 4.62 45.47
CA ASP A 123 150.91 4.72 45.69
C ASP A 123 150.17 3.68 44.83
N MET A 124 150.55 3.52 43.55
CA MET A 124 149.98 2.48 42.69
C MET A 124 150.29 1.08 43.21
N ARG A 125 151.50 0.82 43.73
CA ARG A 125 151.79 -0.48 44.38
C ARG A 125 150.97 -0.68 45.64
N ALA A 126 150.77 0.36 46.45
CA ALA A 126 149.93 0.28 47.64
C ALA A 126 148.48 -0.02 47.27
N GLU A 127 147.90 0.66 46.29
CA GLU A 127 146.55 0.40 45.80
C GLU A 127 146.42 -0.97 45.12
N LEU A 128 147.38 -1.37 44.27
CA LEU A 128 147.41 -2.72 43.70
C LEU A 128 147.55 -3.79 44.78
N SER A 129 148.32 -3.55 45.85
CA SER A 129 148.44 -4.49 46.97
C SER A 129 147.16 -4.56 47.79
N LYS A 130 146.44 -3.45 48.00
CA LYS A 130 145.12 -3.44 48.63
C LYS A 130 144.11 -4.22 47.78
N ILE A 131 144.11 -3.97 46.47
CA ILE A 131 143.20 -4.61 45.51
C ILE A 131 143.49 -6.12 45.36
N ASN A 132 144.76 -6.51 45.31
CA ASN A 132 145.19 -7.91 45.16
C ASN A 132 145.40 -8.62 46.51
N SER A 133 145.18 -7.95 47.63
CA SER A 133 145.14 -8.60 48.93
C SER A 133 143.95 -9.56 48.98
N PRO A 134 144.02 -10.65 49.76
CA PRO A 134 142.89 -11.54 49.99
C PRO A 134 141.62 -10.76 50.42
N GLU A 135 141.79 -9.77 51.30
CA GLU A 135 140.71 -8.91 51.80
C GLU A 135 140.09 -8.05 50.68
N GLY A 136 140.89 -7.49 49.78
CA GLY A 136 140.41 -6.70 48.64
C GLY A 136 139.63 -7.52 47.62
N ILE A 137 140.05 -8.76 47.37
CA ILE A 137 139.34 -9.71 46.50
C ILE A 137 138.03 -10.16 47.15
N GLU A 138 138.04 -10.46 48.45
CA GLU A 138 136.83 -10.81 49.20
C GLU A 138 135.84 -9.64 49.26
N ALA A 139 136.32 -8.41 49.46
CA ALA A 139 135.47 -7.21 49.42
C ALA A 139 134.82 -7.00 48.05
N ARG A 140 135.56 -7.24 46.95
CA ARG A 140 135.00 -7.18 45.58
C ARG A 140 134.01 -8.31 45.32
N LEU A 141 134.31 -9.52 45.77
CA LEU A 141 133.40 -10.65 45.63
C LEU A 141 132.13 -10.45 46.47
N ALA A 142 132.25 -9.88 47.67
CA ALA A 142 131.13 -9.51 48.53
C ALA A 142 130.30 -8.38 47.90
N ALA A 143 130.94 -7.35 47.35
CA ALA A 143 130.27 -6.27 46.62
C ALA A 143 129.55 -6.79 45.36
N ALA A 144 130.17 -7.67 44.59
CA ALA A 144 129.56 -8.32 43.43
C ALA A 144 128.38 -9.22 43.83
N ARG A 145 128.51 -9.99 44.91
CA ARG A 145 127.40 -10.77 45.47
C ARG A 145 126.26 -9.86 45.94
N ALA A 146 126.56 -8.76 46.63
CA ALA A 146 125.57 -7.80 47.07
C ALA A 146 124.84 -7.14 45.89
N ALA A 147 125.57 -6.74 44.84
CA ALA A 147 125.00 -6.19 43.62
C ALA A 147 124.08 -7.21 42.92
N ASN A 148 124.53 -8.46 42.77
CA ASN A 148 123.71 -9.53 42.18
C ASN A 148 122.45 -9.82 43.02
N GLN A 149 122.55 -9.81 44.36
CA GLN A 149 121.39 -9.98 45.24
C GLN A 149 120.42 -8.81 45.13
N GLN A 150 120.93 -7.57 44.98
CA GLN A 150 120.10 -6.39 44.73
C GLN A 150 119.41 -6.46 43.37
N ASP A 151 120.10 -6.93 42.32
CA ASP A 151 119.52 -7.10 40.99
C ASP A 151 118.45 -8.19 40.98
N VAL A 152 118.68 -9.31 41.66
CA VAL A 152 117.66 -10.37 41.85
C VAL A 152 116.49 -9.85 42.67
N ALA A 153 116.73 -9.09 43.74
CA ALA A 153 115.66 -8.47 44.52
C ALA A 153 114.83 -7.49 43.68
N ARG A 154 115.49 -6.65 42.87
CA ARG A 154 114.81 -5.72 41.94
C ARG A 154 114.03 -6.45 40.87
N ALA A 155 114.60 -7.52 40.29
CA ALA A 155 113.92 -8.35 39.29
C ALA A 155 112.69 -9.06 39.90
N ASN A 156 112.79 -9.60 41.12
CA ASN A 156 111.68 -10.22 41.82
C ASN A 156 110.59 -9.19 42.17
N GLN A 157 110.96 -7.99 42.64
CA GLN A 157 110.01 -6.90 42.88
C GLN A 157 109.29 -6.49 41.59
N ALA A 158 110.02 -6.32 40.48
CA ALA A 158 109.44 -6.02 39.18
C ALA A 158 108.51 -7.14 38.68
N ALA A 159 108.87 -8.41 38.89
CA ALA A 159 108.02 -9.54 38.53
C ALA A 159 106.73 -9.58 39.36
N VAL A 160 106.81 -9.34 40.67
CA VAL A 160 105.63 -9.25 41.54
C VAL A 160 104.74 -8.06 41.17
N GLN A 161 105.32 -6.91 40.87
CA GLN A 161 104.58 -5.73 40.38
C GLN A 161 103.89 -6.03 39.05
N ALA A 162 104.58 -6.62 38.07
CA ALA A 162 103.99 -6.98 36.79
C ALA A 162 102.86 -8.02 36.92
N GLN A 163 103.00 -8.98 37.84
CA GLN A 163 101.93 -9.93 38.16
C GLN A 163 100.72 -9.24 38.81
N ALA A 164 100.95 -8.32 39.76
CA ALA A 164 99.89 -7.55 40.39
C ALA A 164 99.16 -6.64 39.39
N GLU A 165 99.88 -5.96 38.50
CA GLU A 165 99.32 -5.14 37.42
C GLU A 165 98.52 -5.99 36.43
N THR A 166 99.02 -7.16 36.06
CA THR A 166 98.29 -8.09 35.17
C THR A 166 97.01 -8.58 35.84
N ALA A 167 97.06 -8.95 37.12
CA ALA A 167 95.88 -9.36 37.88
C ALA A 167 94.85 -8.22 37.99
N ALA A 168 95.29 -7.00 38.26
CA ALA A 168 94.43 -5.81 38.30
C ALA A 168 93.82 -5.48 36.92
N ALA A 169 94.59 -5.59 35.85
CA ALA A 169 94.10 -5.41 34.48
C ALA A 169 93.07 -6.49 34.10
N GLN A 170 93.30 -7.74 34.50
CA GLN A 170 92.35 -8.83 34.30
C GLN A 170 91.06 -8.63 35.09
N SER A 171 91.13 -8.22 36.36
CA SER A 171 89.94 -7.95 37.17
C SER A 171 89.14 -6.76 36.62
N GLN A 172 89.80 -5.70 36.18
CA GLN A 172 89.15 -4.55 35.52
C GLN A 172 88.50 -4.96 34.20
N ALA A 173 89.16 -5.78 33.38
CA ALA A 173 88.60 -6.29 32.14
C ALA A 173 87.39 -7.21 32.38
N GLN A 174 87.42 -8.06 33.43
CA GLN A 174 86.28 -8.88 33.82
C GLN A 174 85.12 -8.02 34.33
N GLN A 175 85.39 -7.01 35.14
CA GLN A 175 84.37 -6.08 35.62
C GLN A 175 83.74 -5.29 34.46
N ALA A 176 84.54 -4.76 33.54
CA ALA A 176 84.04 -4.05 32.36
C ALA A 176 83.17 -4.94 31.45
N ARG A 177 83.49 -6.24 31.35
CA ARG A 177 82.63 -7.21 30.64
C ARG A 177 81.33 -7.45 31.38
N ALA A 178 81.38 -7.66 32.69
CA ALA A 178 80.19 -7.84 33.51
C ALA A 178 79.26 -6.61 33.47
N ASP A 179 79.83 -5.40 33.54
CA ASP A 179 79.07 -4.15 33.45
C ASP A 179 78.43 -3.98 32.07
N LYS A 180 79.16 -4.35 31.00
CA LYS A 180 78.61 -4.33 29.64
C LYS A 180 77.48 -5.35 29.47
N GLU A 181 77.65 -6.59 29.93
CA GLU A 181 76.61 -7.62 29.88
C GLU A 181 75.38 -7.20 30.69
N ALA A 182 75.57 -6.58 31.87
CA ALA A 182 74.48 -6.05 32.68
C ALA A 182 73.74 -4.90 31.97
N ALA A 183 74.46 -4.00 31.29
CA ALA A 183 73.89 -2.91 30.50
C ALA A 183 73.11 -3.44 29.28
N ASP A 184 73.66 -4.41 28.54
CA ASP A 184 73.01 -5.03 27.39
C ASP A 184 71.75 -5.79 27.82
N ALA A 185 71.80 -6.51 28.94
CA ALA A 185 70.63 -7.18 29.52
C ALA A 185 69.56 -6.19 30.00
N ALA A 186 69.95 -5.03 30.54
CA ALA A 186 69.02 -3.97 30.91
C ALA A 186 68.36 -3.32 29.68
N ALA A 187 69.14 -3.08 28.61
CA ALA A 187 68.63 -2.56 27.35
C ALA A 187 67.66 -3.53 26.68
N GLU A 188 67.91 -4.83 26.74
CA GLU A 188 66.99 -5.85 26.22
C GLU A 188 65.69 -5.93 27.01
N ARG A 189 65.76 -5.82 28.34
CA ARG A 189 64.54 -5.72 29.18
C ARG A 189 63.73 -4.47 28.87
N ASP A 190 64.38 -3.34 28.61
CA ASP A 190 63.68 -2.11 28.23
C ASP A 190 63.04 -2.23 26.83
N ARG A 191 63.74 -2.83 25.86
CA ARG A 191 63.17 -3.11 24.52
C ARG A 191 61.92 -3.99 24.61
N THR A 192 62.03 -5.13 25.27
CA THR A 192 60.90 -6.07 25.44
C THR A 192 59.73 -5.45 26.23
N ALA A 193 60.01 -4.60 27.22
CA ALA A 193 58.96 -3.87 27.94
C ALA A 193 58.24 -2.84 27.05
N ARG A 194 58.96 -2.16 26.16
CA ARG A 194 58.36 -1.22 25.19
C ARG A 194 57.53 -1.93 24.14
N GLU A 195 58.05 -3.01 23.56
CA GLU A 195 57.32 -3.84 22.59
C GLU A 195 56.02 -4.37 23.21
N ALA A 196 56.07 -4.92 24.44
CA ALA A 196 54.88 -5.37 25.14
C ALA A 196 53.87 -4.23 25.44
N ALA A 197 54.37 -3.01 25.71
CA ALA A 197 53.52 -1.85 25.92
C ALA A 197 52.86 -1.36 24.62
N ASP A 198 53.56 -1.42 23.49
CA ASP A 198 53.04 -1.06 22.17
C ASP A 198 52.02 -2.09 21.68
N ASP A 199 52.28 -3.39 21.85
CA ASP A 199 51.33 -4.47 21.55
C ASP A 199 50.04 -4.30 22.38
N ALA A 200 50.16 -3.98 23.67
CA ALA A 200 49.01 -3.74 24.54
C ALA A 200 48.19 -2.52 24.09
N ARG A 201 48.84 -1.47 23.59
CA ARG A 201 48.17 -0.28 23.04
C ARG A 201 47.44 -0.62 21.74
N GLU A 202 48.06 -1.37 20.84
CA GLU A 202 47.44 -1.78 19.58
C GLU A 202 46.20 -2.65 19.83
N LEU A 203 46.27 -3.59 20.77
CA LEU A 203 45.13 -4.40 21.19
C LEU A 203 44.00 -3.53 21.77
N ALA A 204 44.32 -2.61 22.68
CA ALA A 204 43.32 -1.70 23.26
C ALA A 204 42.67 -0.77 22.22
N GLU A 205 43.44 -0.29 21.23
CA GLU A 205 42.91 0.49 20.12
C GLU A 205 42.06 -0.36 19.16
N GLY A 206 42.45 -1.61 18.92
CA GLY A 206 41.67 -2.61 18.20
C GLY A 206 40.31 -2.84 18.87
N GLU A 207 40.31 -3.14 20.16
CA GLU A 207 39.10 -3.33 20.97
C GLU A 207 38.22 -2.07 20.93
N ARG A 208 38.80 -0.88 21.10
CA ARG A 208 38.05 0.38 21.00
C ARG A 208 37.38 0.57 19.64
N ARG A 209 38.09 0.27 18.53
CA ARG A 209 37.52 0.34 17.18
C ARG A 209 36.39 -0.66 16.99
N THR A 210 36.55 -1.90 17.47
CA THR A 210 35.49 -2.91 17.40
C THR A 210 34.26 -2.52 18.24
N ALA A 211 34.47 -1.99 19.45
CA ALA A 211 33.38 -1.50 20.30
C ALA A 211 32.63 -0.33 19.66
N MET A 212 33.33 0.63 19.05
CA MET A 212 32.71 1.72 18.30
C MET A 212 31.91 1.21 17.10
N HIS A 213 32.45 0.25 16.34
CA HIS A 213 31.75 -0.34 15.20
C HIS A 213 30.48 -1.10 15.63
N LEU A 214 30.56 -1.88 16.71
CA LEU A 214 29.40 -2.59 17.25
C LEU A 214 28.33 -1.61 17.78
N LYS A 215 28.75 -0.52 18.41
CA LYS A 215 27.86 0.55 18.84
C LYS A 215 27.15 1.19 17.64
N GLN A 216 27.89 1.57 16.60
CA GLN A 216 27.31 2.13 15.38
C GLN A 216 26.31 1.15 14.74
N LEU A 217 26.66 -0.13 14.63
CA LEU A 217 25.75 -1.15 14.10
C LEU A 217 24.49 -1.31 14.96
N ALA A 218 24.60 -1.15 16.27
CA ALA A 218 23.45 -1.18 17.18
C ALA A 218 22.56 0.06 17.01
N GLU A 219 23.16 1.24 16.84
CA GLU A 219 22.44 2.49 16.56
C GLU A 219 21.74 2.43 15.20
N ASP A 220 22.43 2.01 14.14
CA ASP A 220 21.87 1.84 12.79
C ASP A 220 20.71 0.83 12.80
N ARG A 221 20.83 -0.28 13.56
CA ARG A 221 19.73 -1.25 13.72
C ARG A 221 18.55 -0.69 14.52
N ALA A 222 18.82 0.12 15.54
CA ALA A 222 17.77 0.77 16.33
C ALA A 222 17.01 1.80 15.48
N GLU A 223 17.72 2.57 14.65
CA GLU A 223 17.12 3.52 13.70
C GLU A 223 16.29 2.79 12.64
N ALA A 224 16.83 1.72 12.04
CA ALA A 224 16.09 0.90 11.09
C ALA A 224 14.83 0.26 11.71
N ALA A 225 14.91 -0.19 12.96
CA ALA A 225 13.75 -0.72 13.69
C ALA A 225 12.70 0.37 13.98
N ALA A 226 13.13 1.59 14.35
CA ALA A 226 12.24 2.72 14.57
C ALA A 226 11.55 3.17 13.26
N ALA A 227 12.29 3.21 12.15
CA ALA A 227 11.74 3.50 10.83
C ALA A 227 10.69 2.46 10.41
N ALA A 228 10.98 1.17 10.59
CA ALA A 228 10.03 0.09 10.30
C ALA A 228 8.77 0.16 11.18
N GLN A 229 8.89 0.58 12.43
CA GLN A 229 7.74 0.81 13.31
C GLN A 229 6.89 1.99 12.82
N ALA A 230 7.50 3.10 12.44
CA ALA A 230 6.79 4.27 11.91
C ALA A 230 6.07 3.96 10.58
N GLU A 231 6.68 3.18 9.69
CA GLU A 231 6.04 2.68 8.48
C GLU A 231 4.84 1.78 8.82
N ALA A 232 5.01 0.83 9.73
CA ALA A 232 3.92 -0.05 10.17
C ALA A 232 2.76 0.72 10.83
N GLU A 233 3.04 1.78 11.59
CA GLU A 233 2.01 2.66 12.16
C GLU A 233 1.28 3.44 11.06
N THR A 234 2.01 3.99 10.09
CA THR A 234 1.43 4.68 8.94
C THR A 234 0.53 3.76 8.11
N GLU A 235 0.98 2.52 7.86
CA GLU A 235 0.18 1.50 7.17
C GLU A 235 -1.07 1.12 7.96
N ARG A 236 -0.97 1.02 9.29
CA ARG A 236 -2.13 0.75 10.15
C ARG A 236 -3.13 1.90 10.11
N ASP A 237 -2.68 3.14 10.17
CA ASP A 237 -3.55 4.32 10.10
C ASP A 237 -4.22 4.42 8.72
N ALA A 238 -3.47 4.15 7.64
CA ALA A 238 -4.02 4.08 6.29
C ALA A 238 -5.07 2.97 6.15
N ALA A 239 -4.80 1.79 6.71
CA ALA A 239 -5.75 0.68 6.71
C ALA A 239 -7.02 0.98 7.54
N GLN A 240 -6.88 1.67 8.68
CA GLN A 240 -8.01 2.12 9.48
C GLN A 240 -8.85 3.15 8.74
N ALA A 241 -8.23 4.17 8.13
CA ALA A 241 -8.92 5.18 7.34
C ALA A 241 -9.66 4.55 6.15
N ALA A 242 -9.03 3.59 5.45
CA ALA A 242 -9.67 2.84 4.38
C ALA A 242 -10.86 2.01 4.87
N ALA A 243 -10.75 1.35 6.03
CA ALA A 243 -11.84 0.60 6.64
C ALA A 243 -13.01 1.50 7.07
N GLU A 244 -12.73 2.70 7.60
CA GLU A 244 -13.75 3.68 7.95
C GLU A 244 -14.47 4.24 6.73
N GLU A 245 -13.75 4.54 5.65
CA GLU A 245 -14.35 4.98 4.40
C GLU A 245 -15.20 3.86 3.78
N ALA A 246 -14.72 2.62 3.77
CA ALA A 246 -15.51 1.47 3.32
C ALA A 246 -16.81 1.31 4.15
N ARG A 247 -16.74 1.49 5.47
CA ARG A 247 -17.94 1.50 6.34
C ARG A 247 -18.88 2.65 6.01
N ARG A 248 -18.36 3.84 5.68
CA ARG A 248 -19.16 5.00 5.29
C ARG A 248 -19.87 4.77 3.97
N ILE A 249 -19.18 4.19 2.99
CA ILE A 249 -19.76 3.79 1.69
C ILE A 249 -20.85 2.74 1.91
N ALA A 250 -20.60 1.71 2.73
CA ALA A 250 -21.59 0.68 3.04
C ALA A 250 -22.84 1.24 3.74
N ARG A 251 -22.67 2.20 4.66
CA ARG A 251 -23.81 2.92 5.29
C ARG A 251 -24.60 3.73 4.26
N ARG A 252 -23.92 4.46 3.37
CA ARG A 252 -24.61 5.20 2.29
C ARG A 252 -25.36 4.26 1.36
N ALA A 253 -24.79 3.11 1.00
CA ALA A 253 -25.43 2.11 0.16
C ALA A 253 -26.68 1.52 0.83
N THR A 254 -26.61 1.19 2.13
CA THR A 254 -27.77 0.68 2.89
C THR A 254 -28.86 1.74 3.08
N THR A 255 -28.50 3.00 3.30
CA THR A 255 -29.49 4.11 3.31
C THR A 255 -30.13 4.28 1.93
N ALA A 256 -29.34 4.28 0.85
CA ALA A 256 -29.86 4.39 -0.51
C ALA A 256 -30.78 3.21 -0.88
N GLU A 257 -30.47 1.99 -0.42
CA GLU A 257 -31.34 0.82 -0.58
C GLU A 257 -32.67 1.00 0.18
N ALA A 258 -32.63 1.45 1.44
CA ALA A 258 -33.82 1.72 2.22
C ALA A 258 -34.70 2.81 1.58
N ASP A 259 -34.09 3.90 1.09
CA ASP A 259 -34.78 4.97 0.37
C ASP A 259 -35.41 4.45 -0.93
N ALA A 260 -34.69 3.59 -1.68
CA ALA A 260 -35.22 2.97 -2.90
C ALA A 260 -36.39 2.02 -2.61
N ILE A 261 -36.34 1.26 -1.52
CA ILE A 261 -37.45 0.42 -1.06
C ILE A 261 -38.65 1.28 -0.69
N HIS A 262 -38.44 2.35 0.08
CA HIS A 262 -39.50 3.29 0.45
C HIS A 262 -40.16 3.91 -0.79
N ALA A 263 -39.36 4.46 -1.71
CA ALA A 263 -39.85 5.05 -2.95
C ALA A 263 -40.62 4.04 -3.81
N ARG A 264 -40.16 2.78 -3.87
CA ARG A 264 -40.88 1.70 -4.57
C ARG A 264 -42.23 1.41 -3.93
N ASP A 265 -42.27 1.34 -2.60
CA ASP A 265 -43.49 0.99 -1.88
C ASP A 265 -44.51 2.16 -1.92
N GLU A 266 -44.04 3.40 -1.87
CA GLU A 266 -44.84 4.60 -2.13
C GLU A 266 -45.40 4.60 -3.56
N ALA A 267 -44.57 4.33 -4.58
CA ALA A 267 -45.03 4.21 -5.96
C ALA A 267 -46.07 3.08 -6.16
N ARG A 268 -45.96 1.98 -5.39
CA ARG A 268 -46.96 0.90 -5.40
C ARG A 268 -48.28 1.34 -4.77
N GLN A 269 -48.23 2.08 -3.67
CA GLN A 269 -49.42 2.65 -3.03
C GLN A 269 -50.10 3.66 -3.95
N ASP A 270 -49.34 4.54 -4.59
CA ASP A 270 -49.85 5.49 -5.59
C ASP A 270 -50.49 4.78 -6.77
N ALA A 271 -49.84 3.75 -7.31
CA ALA A 271 -50.40 2.94 -8.38
C ALA A 271 -51.69 2.21 -7.96
N ALA A 272 -51.74 1.69 -6.73
CA ALA A 272 -52.96 1.07 -6.18
C ALA A 272 -54.08 2.10 -6.00
N ALA A 273 -53.77 3.29 -5.46
CA ALA A 273 -54.72 4.38 -5.31
C ALA A 273 -55.21 4.92 -6.66
N ALA A 274 -54.35 4.96 -7.69
CA ALA A 274 -54.73 5.33 -9.05
C ALA A 274 -55.65 4.27 -9.69
N ARG A 275 -55.38 2.98 -9.47
CA ARG A 275 -56.26 1.88 -9.91
C ARG A 275 -57.61 1.94 -9.23
N ALA A 276 -57.65 2.11 -7.91
CA ALA A 276 -58.90 2.28 -7.16
C ALA A 276 -59.71 3.48 -7.69
N ARG A 277 -59.06 4.62 -7.93
CA ARG A 277 -59.72 5.79 -8.56
C ARG A 277 -60.24 5.50 -9.97
N ALA A 278 -59.53 4.70 -10.76
CA ALA A 278 -59.98 4.30 -12.09
C ALA A 278 -61.16 3.31 -12.05
N GLU A 279 -61.14 2.38 -11.10
CA GLU A 279 -62.25 1.45 -10.83
C GLU A 279 -63.49 2.22 -10.36
N ASP A 280 -63.33 3.17 -9.42
CA ASP A 280 -64.41 4.04 -8.95
C ASP A 280 -64.99 4.90 -10.09
N ALA A 281 -64.13 5.47 -10.94
CA ALA A 281 -64.56 6.23 -12.11
C ALA A 281 -65.30 5.36 -13.14
N THR A 282 -64.86 4.12 -13.32
CA THR A 282 -65.54 3.14 -14.17
C THR A 282 -66.91 2.78 -13.59
N ALA A 283 -66.98 2.52 -12.29
CA ALA A 283 -68.25 2.23 -11.60
C ALA A 283 -69.21 3.44 -11.65
N GLU A 284 -68.71 4.67 -11.51
CA GLU A 284 -69.52 5.88 -11.71
C GLU A 284 -70.04 6.00 -13.14
N ARG A 285 -69.19 5.75 -14.14
CA ARG A 285 -69.59 5.74 -15.55
C ARG A 285 -70.69 4.70 -15.79
N ASP A 286 -70.51 3.48 -15.32
CA ASP A 286 -71.48 2.40 -15.50
C ASP A 286 -72.81 2.71 -14.79
N ARG A 287 -72.77 3.33 -13.60
CA ARG A 287 -73.98 3.85 -12.93
C ARG A 287 -74.62 5.00 -13.71
N ALA A 288 -73.84 5.88 -14.32
CA ALA A 288 -74.36 6.97 -15.15
C ALA A 288 -75.01 6.44 -16.43
N GLU A 289 -74.41 5.42 -17.06
CA GLU A 289 -74.94 4.74 -18.24
C GLU A 289 -76.24 3.99 -17.90
N ALA A 290 -76.27 3.24 -16.79
CA ALA A 290 -77.49 2.59 -16.32
C ALA A 290 -78.63 3.60 -16.04
N ARG A 291 -78.32 4.74 -15.41
CA ARG A 291 -79.31 5.84 -15.22
C ARG A 291 -79.75 6.45 -16.55
N ALA A 292 -78.86 6.58 -17.52
CA ALA A 292 -79.18 7.10 -18.84
C ALA A 292 -80.08 6.13 -19.62
N GLU A 293 -79.82 4.81 -19.55
CA GLU A 293 -80.67 3.76 -20.10
C GLU A 293 -82.04 3.74 -19.44
N GLU A 294 -82.09 3.80 -18.11
CA GLU A 294 -83.34 3.85 -17.35
C GLU A 294 -84.16 5.08 -17.76
N ALA A 295 -83.54 6.27 -17.80
CA ALA A 295 -84.19 7.48 -18.30
C ALA A 295 -84.62 7.36 -19.77
N SER A 296 -83.90 6.61 -20.61
CA SER A 296 -84.32 6.32 -21.99
C SER A 296 -85.55 5.43 -22.03
N ARG A 297 -85.59 4.36 -21.22
CA ARG A 297 -86.74 3.46 -21.11
C ARG A 297 -87.97 4.18 -20.55
N GLU A 298 -87.79 5.05 -19.57
CA GLU A 298 -88.84 5.91 -19.04
C GLU A 298 -89.36 6.88 -20.10
N ARG A 299 -88.48 7.52 -20.88
CA ARG A 299 -88.87 8.37 -22.01
C ARG A 299 -89.68 7.60 -23.04
N GLU A 300 -89.21 6.42 -23.46
CA GLU A 300 -89.96 5.58 -24.40
C GLU A 300 -91.30 5.11 -23.83
N ALA A 301 -91.37 4.80 -22.52
CA ALA A 301 -92.62 4.47 -21.86
C ALA A 301 -93.58 5.66 -21.83
N ALA A 302 -93.07 6.87 -21.55
CA ALA A 302 -93.83 8.11 -21.59
C ALA A 302 -94.31 8.44 -23.01
N ASP A 303 -93.49 8.22 -24.03
CA ASP A 303 -93.87 8.38 -25.44
C ASP A 303 -94.96 7.39 -25.84
N ARG A 304 -94.83 6.11 -25.47
CA ARG A 304 -95.88 5.10 -25.67
C ARG A 304 -97.17 5.48 -24.96
N ALA A 305 -97.10 5.95 -23.73
CA ALA A 305 -98.27 6.41 -22.97
C ALA A 305 -98.92 7.64 -23.61
N ARG A 306 -98.12 8.59 -24.12
CA ARG A 306 -98.61 9.76 -24.87
C ARG A 306 -99.29 9.35 -26.16
N ASP A 307 -98.68 8.44 -26.93
CA ASP A 307 -99.22 7.97 -28.21
C ASP A 307 -100.50 7.15 -28.00
N GLU A 308 -100.58 6.36 -26.93
CA GLU A 308 -101.79 5.66 -26.52
C GLU A 308 -102.89 6.65 -26.09
N ALA A 309 -102.57 7.64 -25.27
CA ALA A 309 -103.51 8.69 -24.89
C ALA A 309 -104.00 9.48 -26.13
N ARG A 310 -103.13 9.69 -27.12
CA ARG A 310 -103.49 10.32 -28.39
C ARG A 310 -104.45 9.46 -29.20
N ARG A 311 -104.21 8.14 -29.33
CA ARG A 311 -105.15 7.22 -29.98
C ARG A 311 -106.49 7.20 -29.28
N GLN A 312 -106.49 7.13 -27.95
CA GLN A 312 -107.71 7.20 -27.15
C GLN A 312 -108.47 8.51 -27.36
N ALA A 313 -107.77 9.64 -27.49
CA ALA A 313 -108.36 10.93 -27.82
C ALA A 313 -108.92 10.99 -29.25
N GLU A 314 -108.22 10.41 -30.23
CA GLU A 314 -108.67 10.29 -31.62
C GLU A 314 -109.90 9.37 -31.74
N ASP A 315 -109.93 8.25 -31.01
CA ASP A 315 -111.07 7.33 -30.91
C ASP A 315 -112.25 7.97 -30.18
N ALA A 316 -112.00 8.72 -29.11
CA ALA A 316 -113.02 9.52 -28.44
C ALA A 316 -113.57 10.61 -29.37
N GLY A 317 -112.71 11.27 -30.15
CA GLY A 317 -113.11 12.27 -31.15
C GLY A 317 -113.92 11.66 -32.30
N THR A 318 -113.60 10.43 -32.71
CA THR A 318 -114.36 9.70 -33.72
C THR A 318 -115.73 9.25 -33.19
N ARG A 319 -115.78 8.73 -31.95
CA ARG A 319 -117.05 8.42 -31.27
C ARG A 319 -117.92 9.67 -31.06
N ALA A 320 -117.32 10.80 -30.72
CA ALA A 320 -118.03 12.07 -30.59
C ALA A 320 -118.61 12.53 -31.94
N ARG A 321 -117.86 12.39 -33.04
CA ARG A 321 -118.35 12.69 -34.40
C ARG A 321 -119.49 11.78 -34.82
N LEU A 322 -119.37 10.47 -34.58
CA LEU A 322 -120.44 9.51 -34.84
C LEU A 322 -121.69 9.82 -34.02
N ALA A 323 -121.54 10.20 -32.74
CA ALA A 323 -122.66 10.61 -31.90
C ALA A 323 -123.32 11.93 -32.37
N ILE A 324 -122.54 12.86 -32.91
CA ILE A 324 -123.07 14.08 -33.54
C ILE A 324 -123.84 13.73 -34.82
N GLU A 325 -123.30 12.86 -35.67
CA GLU A 325 -123.99 12.39 -36.89
C GLU A 325 -125.29 11.63 -36.55
N GLU A 326 -125.29 10.76 -35.54
CA GLU A 326 -126.51 10.09 -35.05
C GLU A 326 -127.54 11.10 -34.52
N ARG A 327 -127.10 12.11 -33.77
CA ARG A 327 -127.97 13.20 -33.30
C ARG A 327 -128.55 14.00 -34.46
N ASP A 328 -127.73 14.33 -35.45
CA ASP A 328 -128.16 15.11 -36.62
C ASP A 328 -129.12 14.30 -37.50
N GLN A 329 -128.90 12.98 -37.65
CA GLN A 329 -129.86 12.06 -38.28
C GLN A 329 -131.17 11.94 -37.50
N ALA A 330 -131.10 11.89 -36.16
CA ALA A 330 -132.28 11.88 -35.31
C ALA A 330 -133.08 13.19 -35.41
N THR A 331 -132.37 14.32 -35.56
CA THR A 331 -132.98 15.65 -35.72
C THR A 331 -133.62 15.77 -37.11
N ALA A 332 -132.95 15.31 -38.17
CA ALA A 332 -133.52 15.26 -39.52
C ALA A 332 -134.79 14.40 -39.60
N ARG A 333 -134.82 13.24 -38.91
CA ARG A 333 -136.03 12.41 -38.80
C ARG A 333 -137.15 13.07 -38.00
N ALA A 334 -136.80 13.87 -36.98
CA ALA A 334 -137.78 14.64 -36.22
C ALA A 334 -138.38 15.78 -37.07
N ASP A 335 -137.56 16.48 -37.84
CA ASP A 335 -138.00 17.54 -38.78
C ASP A 335 -138.87 16.96 -39.91
N GLU A 336 -138.55 15.78 -40.41
CA GLU A 336 -139.33 15.08 -41.44
C GLU A 336 -140.69 14.62 -40.88
N ALA A 337 -140.72 14.08 -39.65
CA ALA A 337 -141.96 13.76 -38.95
C ALA A 337 -142.81 14.99 -38.62
N GLU A 338 -142.20 16.15 -38.38
CA GLU A 338 -142.91 17.40 -38.14
C GLU A 338 -143.51 17.96 -39.44
N ARG A 339 -142.82 17.85 -40.57
CA ARG A 339 -143.37 18.17 -41.91
C ARG A 339 -144.53 17.24 -42.29
N GLU A 340 -144.41 15.95 -42.02
CA GLU A 340 -145.51 14.99 -42.22
C GLU A 340 -146.72 15.32 -41.32
N LYS A 341 -146.48 15.75 -40.09
CA LYS A 341 -147.53 16.22 -39.18
C LYS A 341 -148.20 17.51 -39.69
N GLU A 342 -147.43 18.46 -40.20
CA GLU A 342 -147.94 19.71 -40.78
C GLU A 342 -148.76 19.44 -42.07
N GLU A 343 -148.28 18.57 -42.95
CA GLU A 343 -149.01 18.12 -44.14
C GLU A 343 -150.31 17.38 -43.78
N LEU A 344 -150.28 16.51 -42.76
CA LEU A 344 -151.47 15.83 -42.25
C LEU A 344 -152.47 16.79 -41.60
N THR A 345 -152.01 17.81 -40.86
CA THR A 345 -152.92 18.83 -40.30
C THR A 345 -153.51 19.76 -41.35
N THR A 346 -152.75 20.08 -42.40
CA THR A 346 -153.24 20.90 -43.53
C THR A 346 -154.21 20.09 -44.41
N GLY A 347 -153.94 18.80 -44.61
CA GLY A 347 -154.84 17.85 -45.27
C GLY A 347 -156.13 17.60 -44.49
N TYR A 348 -156.06 17.50 -43.15
CA TYR A 348 -157.22 17.33 -42.27
C TYR A 348 -158.10 18.59 -42.23
N ALA A 349 -157.51 19.79 -42.26
CA ALA A 349 -158.26 21.05 -42.33
C ALA A 349 -158.98 21.23 -43.68
N LYS A 350 -158.37 20.77 -44.79
CA LYS A 350 -158.97 20.80 -46.13
C LYS A 350 -160.11 19.77 -46.27
N ALA A 351 -159.92 18.56 -45.75
CA ALA A 351 -160.95 17.52 -45.71
C ALA A 351 -162.18 17.91 -44.86
N LEU A 352 -162.01 18.71 -43.79
CA LEU A 352 -163.12 19.21 -42.97
C LEU A 352 -163.92 20.35 -43.62
N ALA A 353 -163.32 21.09 -44.55
CA ALA A 353 -164.00 22.10 -45.37
C ALA A 353 -164.81 21.44 -46.50
N ASP A 354 -164.25 20.41 -47.14
CA ASP A 354 -164.89 19.67 -48.22
C ASP A 354 -166.09 18.83 -47.72
N VAL A 355 -166.03 18.30 -46.48
CA VAL A 355 -167.14 17.57 -45.84
C VAL A 355 -168.29 18.50 -45.41
N ARG A 356 -168.04 19.79 -45.16
CA ARG A 356 -169.11 20.76 -44.86
C ARG A 356 -169.83 21.25 -46.12
N ALA A 357 -169.09 21.40 -47.23
CA ALA A 357 -169.67 21.67 -48.55
C ALA A 357 -170.52 20.49 -49.06
N ALA A 358 -170.02 19.26 -48.91
CA ALA A 358 -170.73 18.03 -49.31
C ALA A 358 -172.00 17.73 -48.48
N LYS A 359 -172.14 18.31 -47.27
CA LYS A 359 -173.32 18.13 -46.41
C LYS A 359 -174.49 19.05 -46.77
N GLN A 360 -174.20 20.25 -47.31
CA GLN A 360 -175.22 21.17 -47.83
C GLN A 360 -175.77 20.68 -49.18
N GLU A 361 -174.93 20.11 -50.04
CA GLU A 361 -175.36 19.48 -51.31
C GLU A 361 -176.16 18.18 -51.09
N ALA A 362 -175.94 17.47 -49.98
CA ALA A 362 -176.66 16.25 -49.62
C ALA A 362 -178.10 16.47 -49.11
N ASP A 363 -178.40 17.64 -48.52
CA ASP A 363 -179.75 17.97 -48.04
C ASP A 363 -180.64 18.54 -49.17
N ASP A 364 -180.05 19.21 -50.17
CA ASP A 364 -180.74 19.66 -51.39
C ASP A 364 -181.01 18.50 -52.38
N ALA A 365 -180.11 17.51 -52.45
CA ALA A 365 -180.29 16.30 -53.27
C ALA A 365 -181.35 15.33 -52.71
N ARG A 366 -181.61 15.36 -51.39
CA ARG A 366 -182.59 14.48 -50.73
C ARG A 366 -184.04 14.82 -51.07
N ASN A 367 -184.31 16.07 -51.43
CA ASN A 367 -185.62 16.51 -51.92
C ASN A 367 -185.86 16.11 -53.39
N GLN A 368 -184.82 15.95 -54.20
CA GLN A 368 -184.93 15.55 -55.61
C GLN A 368 -185.05 14.02 -55.83
N VAL A 369 -184.61 13.21 -54.87
CA VAL A 369 -184.67 11.73 -54.95
C VAL A 369 -186.09 11.18 -54.67
N THR A 370 -186.99 11.96 -54.06
CA THR A 370 -188.39 11.53 -53.89
C THR A 370 -189.17 11.56 -55.20
N GLU A 371 -188.84 12.47 -56.13
CA GLU A 371 -189.46 12.51 -57.47
C GLU A 371 -188.83 11.52 -58.46
N SER A 372 -187.53 11.21 -58.35
CA SER A 372 -186.87 10.26 -59.26
C SER A 372 -187.27 8.79 -59.03
N THR A 373 -187.87 8.47 -57.88
CA THR A 373 -188.61 7.21 -57.65
C THR A 373 -189.76 6.98 -58.64
N ARG A 374 -190.22 8.02 -59.37
CA ARG A 374 -191.22 7.92 -60.44
C ARG A 374 -190.61 7.67 -61.82
N ALA A 375 -189.38 8.11 -62.09
CA ALA A 375 -188.69 7.90 -63.36
C ALA A 375 -187.92 6.57 -63.44
N ARG A 376 -187.70 5.90 -62.29
CA ARG A 376 -187.19 4.51 -62.20
C ARG A 376 -188.10 3.46 -62.85
N ARG A 377 -189.27 3.84 -63.40
CA ARG A 377 -190.08 3.02 -64.32
C ARG A 377 -189.63 3.07 -65.78
N GLU A 378 -188.72 3.98 -66.18
CA GLU A 378 -188.27 4.12 -67.58
C GLU A 378 -186.82 3.62 -67.78
N ALA A 379 -186.12 3.31 -66.69
CA ALA A 379 -184.76 2.74 -66.69
C ALA A 379 -184.73 1.21 -66.85
N GLU A 380 -185.88 0.53 -66.96
CA GLU A 380 -185.93 -0.88 -67.34
C GLU A 380 -185.55 -1.12 -68.82
N ASP A 381 -185.44 -0.09 -69.67
CA ASP A 381 -185.35 -0.29 -71.13
C ASP A 381 -183.97 -0.11 -71.80
N ARG A 382 -182.90 0.35 -71.11
CA ARG A 382 -181.66 0.74 -71.84
C ARG A 382 -180.29 0.24 -71.33
N ALA A 383 -180.23 -0.50 -70.23
CA ALA A 383 -178.96 -1.07 -69.75
C ALA A 383 -178.48 -2.33 -70.50
N SER A 384 -179.20 -2.83 -71.51
CA SER A 384 -178.74 -3.94 -72.36
C SER A 384 -177.62 -3.61 -73.37
N ARG A 385 -176.84 -2.52 -73.26
CA ARG A 385 -175.94 -2.09 -74.37
C ARG A 385 -174.50 -1.61 -74.07
N ALA A 386 -173.94 -1.68 -72.85
CA ALA A 386 -172.68 -0.95 -72.57
C ALA A 386 -171.43 -1.74 -72.13
N GLU A 387 -171.50 -3.05 -71.85
CA GLU A 387 -170.36 -3.84 -71.33
C GLU A 387 -169.22 -4.13 -72.34
N GLU A 388 -169.33 -3.72 -73.60
CA GLU A 388 -168.48 -4.24 -74.69
C GLU A 388 -167.10 -3.56 -74.88
N ARG A 389 -166.64 -2.65 -74.01
CA ARG A 389 -165.51 -1.73 -74.34
C ARG A 389 -164.22 -1.82 -73.52
N GLN A 390 -164.02 -2.82 -72.67
CA GLN A 390 -162.90 -2.80 -71.69
C GLN A 390 -161.56 -3.45 -72.14
N ILE A 391 -161.42 -4.10 -73.30
CA ILE A 391 -160.33 -5.09 -73.50
C ILE A 391 -158.99 -4.58 -74.13
N GLN A 392 -158.84 -3.34 -74.59
CA GLN A 392 -157.74 -2.99 -75.54
C GLN A 392 -156.42 -2.36 -75.02
N ALA A 393 -156.11 -2.25 -73.72
CA ALA A 393 -155.03 -1.33 -73.27
C ALA A 393 -153.62 -1.91 -72.90
N GLU A 394 -153.39 -3.23 -72.77
CA GLU A 394 -152.24 -3.80 -72.03
C GLU A 394 -150.88 -4.06 -72.77
N ALA A 395 -150.67 -3.70 -74.04
CA ALA A 395 -149.61 -4.35 -74.85
C ALA A 395 -148.27 -3.61 -75.18
N ARG A 396 -147.61 -2.80 -74.33
CA ARG A 396 -146.42 -2.00 -74.78
C ARG A 396 -145.09 -1.97 -73.96
N GLY A 397 -144.87 -2.76 -72.90
CA GLY A 397 -143.70 -2.63 -71.99
C GLY A 397 -142.32 -3.23 -72.38
N ASP A 398 -142.21 -4.50 -72.77
CA ASP A 398 -141.08 -5.31 -72.22
C ASP A 398 -139.82 -5.57 -73.09
N ARG A 399 -139.31 -4.68 -73.96
CA ARG A 399 -138.28 -5.08 -74.97
C ARG A 399 -136.89 -4.39 -75.03
N ALA A 400 -136.49 -3.48 -74.15
CA ALA A 400 -135.27 -2.67 -74.38
C ALA A 400 -134.00 -2.99 -73.53
N GLU A 401 -134.07 -3.77 -72.44
CA GLU A 401 -133.08 -3.66 -71.34
C GLU A 401 -131.85 -4.61 -71.36
N ALA A 402 -131.80 -5.66 -72.19
CA ALA A 402 -130.90 -6.81 -71.92
C ALA A 402 -129.48 -6.85 -72.57
N ARG A 403 -128.96 -5.81 -73.25
CA ARG A 403 -127.77 -5.96 -74.14
C ARG A 403 -126.45 -5.28 -73.72
N ALA A 404 -126.38 -4.51 -72.65
CA ALA A 404 -125.22 -3.61 -72.41
C ALA A 404 -124.11 -4.13 -71.47
N ASP A 405 -124.36 -5.07 -70.56
CA ASP A 405 -123.53 -5.18 -69.33
C ASP A 405 -122.23 -6.02 -69.38
N LYS A 406 -121.94 -6.87 -70.37
CA LYS A 406 -120.88 -7.90 -70.20
C LYS A 406 -119.48 -7.59 -70.79
N ALA A 407 -119.32 -6.58 -71.64
CA ALA A 407 -118.06 -6.32 -72.37
C ALA A 407 -116.93 -5.66 -71.54
N ILE A 408 -117.19 -5.26 -70.29
CA ILE A 408 -116.28 -4.40 -69.49
C ILE A 408 -115.29 -5.23 -68.63
N ALA A 409 -115.52 -6.53 -68.41
CA ALA A 409 -114.77 -7.33 -67.43
C ALA A 409 -113.36 -7.80 -67.88
N ASP A 410 -113.07 -7.90 -69.18
CA ASP A 410 -111.89 -8.65 -69.66
C ASP A 410 -110.58 -7.83 -69.76
N VAL A 411 -110.63 -6.48 -69.71
CA VAL A 411 -109.46 -5.61 -69.96
C VAL A 411 -108.60 -5.34 -68.71
N GLN A 412 -109.10 -5.64 -67.51
CA GLN A 412 -108.43 -5.27 -66.25
C GLN A 412 -107.34 -6.27 -65.80
N ALA A 413 -107.29 -7.49 -66.36
CA ALA A 413 -106.40 -8.56 -65.89
C ALA A 413 -104.96 -8.51 -66.44
N GLU A 414 -104.70 -7.88 -67.59
CA GLU A 414 -103.36 -7.92 -68.23
C GLU A 414 -102.34 -6.94 -67.61
N ARG A 415 -102.81 -5.86 -66.97
CA ARG A 415 -101.96 -4.78 -66.46
C ARG A 415 -101.13 -5.16 -65.22
N ASP A 416 -101.64 -6.05 -64.38
CA ASP A 416 -101.02 -6.37 -63.08
C ASP A 416 -99.84 -7.37 -63.21
N SER A 417 -99.67 -8.02 -64.37
CA SER A 417 -98.60 -9.01 -64.61
C SER A 417 -97.22 -8.36 -64.87
N LEU A 418 -97.17 -7.20 -65.52
CA LEU A 418 -95.91 -6.56 -65.95
C LEU A 418 -95.19 -5.77 -64.83
N ALA A 419 -95.89 -5.48 -63.73
CA ALA A 419 -95.29 -4.76 -62.59
C ALA A 419 -94.45 -5.66 -61.66
N ALA A 420 -94.68 -6.98 -61.66
CA ALA A 420 -94.00 -7.92 -60.77
C ALA A 420 -92.57 -8.30 -61.24
N GLU A 421 -92.30 -8.30 -62.55
CA GLU A 421 -91.03 -8.82 -63.10
C GLU A 421 -89.84 -7.86 -62.92
N LEU A 422 -90.09 -6.55 -62.81
CA LEU A 422 -89.07 -5.50 -62.71
C LEU A 422 -88.45 -5.37 -61.30
N ALA A 423 -89.16 -5.83 -60.26
CA ALA A 423 -88.69 -5.81 -58.88
C ALA A 423 -87.67 -6.93 -58.58
N THR A 424 -87.83 -8.10 -59.19
CA THR A 424 -86.97 -9.28 -59.00
C THR A 424 -85.56 -9.11 -59.56
N ALA A 425 -85.38 -8.36 -60.65
CA ALA A 425 -84.07 -8.21 -61.31
C ALA A 425 -83.06 -7.30 -60.55
N GLN A 426 -83.54 -6.42 -59.66
CA GLN A 426 -82.68 -5.49 -58.91
C GLN A 426 -82.11 -6.10 -57.62
N GLU A 427 -82.73 -7.17 -57.11
CA GLU A 427 -82.37 -7.79 -55.84
C GLU A 427 -81.27 -8.85 -55.97
N ASP A 428 -81.15 -9.48 -57.13
CA ASP A 428 -80.13 -10.51 -57.40
C ASP A 428 -78.72 -9.94 -57.61
N ARG A 429 -78.61 -8.71 -58.15
CA ARG A 429 -77.32 -8.04 -58.37
C ARG A 429 -76.63 -7.66 -57.05
N ARG A 430 -77.40 -7.28 -56.02
CA ARG A 430 -76.90 -6.95 -54.67
C ARG A 430 -76.49 -8.18 -53.83
N LYS A 431 -76.84 -9.39 -54.26
CA LYS A 431 -76.47 -10.65 -53.60
C LYS A 431 -75.16 -11.23 -54.16
N ALA A 432 -74.78 -10.88 -55.39
CA ALA A 432 -73.52 -11.31 -56.00
C ALA A 432 -72.30 -10.58 -55.38
N ASP A 433 -72.36 -9.25 -55.28
CA ASP A 433 -71.24 -8.43 -54.77
C ASP A 433 -70.87 -8.73 -53.30
N ARG A 434 -71.85 -9.14 -52.48
CA ARG A 434 -71.64 -9.53 -51.08
C ARG A 434 -70.98 -10.90 -50.91
N ARG A 435 -71.06 -11.78 -51.91
CA ARG A 435 -70.45 -13.12 -51.86
C ARG A 435 -68.97 -13.08 -52.26
N GLU A 436 -68.59 -12.16 -53.12
CA GLU A 436 -67.20 -11.98 -53.57
C GLU A 436 -66.32 -11.35 -52.48
N ALA A 437 -66.80 -10.29 -51.81
CA ALA A 437 -66.11 -9.68 -50.67
C ALA A 437 -65.92 -10.64 -49.48
N ALA A 438 -66.91 -11.50 -49.20
CA ALA A 438 -66.84 -12.48 -48.13
C ALA A 438 -65.89 -13.67 -48.43
N ALA A 439 -65.48 -13.87 -49.68
CA ALA A 439 -64.55 -14.92 -50.07
C ALA A 439 -63.08 -14.48 -49.92
N GLU A 440 -62.76 -13.22 -50.18
CA GLU A 440 -61.41 -12.65 -50.01
C GLU A 440 -60.99 -12.52 -48.54
N GLU A 441 -61.91 -12.14 -47.64
CA GLU A 441 -61.64 -12.08 -46.20
C GLU A 441 -61.38 -13.47 -45.58
N ARG A 442 -62.02 -14.52 -46.09
CA ARG A 442 -61.78 -15.89 -45.60
C ARG A 442 -60.44 -16.45 -46.06
N ALA A 443 -60.00 -16.10 -47.27
CA ALA A 443 -58.70 -16.53 -47.78
C ALA A 443 -57.53 -15.86 -47.04
N THR A 444 -57.67 -14.59 -46.65
CA THR A 444 -56.65 -13.84 -45.91
C THR A 444 -56.59 -14.26 -44.43
N ALA A 445 -57.73 -14.54 -43.79
CA ALA A 445 -57.76 -15.07 -42.42
C ALA A 445 -57.16 -16.48 -42.31
N ALA A 446 -57.44 -17.37 -43.28
CA ALA A 446 -56.89 -18.73 -43.31
C ALA A 446 -55.35 -18.75 -43.50
N ALA A 447 -54.80 -17.84 -44.30
CA ALA A 447 -53.35 -17.73 -44.51
C ALA A 447 -52.61 -17.25 -43.25
N GLN A 448 -53.21 -16.36 -42.45
CA GLN A 448 -52.63 -15.85 -41.21
C GLN A 448 -52.65 -16.89 -40.07
N GLN A 449 -53.71 -17.70 -39.99
CA GLN A 449 -53.81 -18.77 -38.99
C GLN A 449 -52.81 -19.91 -39.28
N ALA A 450 -52.63 -20.30 -40.55
CA ALA A 450 -51.63 -21.30 -40.94
C ALA A 450 -50.18 -20.85 -40.62
N ALA A 451 -49.87 -19.56 -40.77
CA ALA A 451 -48.56 -19.01 -40.43
C ALA A 451 -48.29 -19.02 -38.91
N GLN A 452 -49.30 -18.74 -38.08
CA GLN A 452 -49.17 -18.76 -36.61
C GLN A 452 -49.06 -20.18 -36.05
N GLU A 453 -49.74 -21.17 -36.65
CA GLU A 453 -49.61 -22.57 -36.26
C GLU A 453 -48.24 -23.15 -36.61
N ALA A 454 -47.67 -22.79 -37.77
CA ALA A 454 -46.31 -23.18 -38.16
C ALA A 454 -45.24 -22.64 -37.20
N GLU A 455 -45.38 -21.38 -36.74
CA GLU A 455 -44.45 -20.79 -35.78
C GLU A 455 -44.56 -21.43 -34.37
N ARG A 456 -45.78 -21.80 -33.94
CA ARG A 456 -46.01 -22.52 -32.68
C ARG A 456 -45.43 -23.94 -32.72
N GLN A 457 -45.57 -24.64 -33.84
CA GLN A 457 -44.99 -25.96 -34.03
C GLN A 457 -43.46 -25.91 -34.08
N ALA A 458 -42.86 -24.91 -34.74
CA ALA A 458 -41.40 -24.72 -34.76
C ALA A 458 -40.81 -24.53 -33.34
N LYS A 459 -41.44 -23.69 -32.50
CA LYS A 459 -41.01 -23.48 -31.10
C LYS A 459 -41.24 -24.70 -30.21
N ALA A 460 -42.26 -25.51 -30.49
CA ALA A 460 -42.49 -26.78 -29.80
C ALA A 460 -41.42 -27.83 -30.14
N TYR A 461 -41.01 -27.94 -31.41
CA TYR A 461 -39.93 -28.84 -31.84
C TYR A 461 -38.56 -28.41 -31.30
N GLU A 462 -38.31 -27.11 -31.16
CA GLU A 462 -37.05 -26.60 -30.61
C GLU A 462 -36.91 -26.91 -29.10
N ARG A 463 -38.01 -26.85 -28.33
CA ARG A 463 -38.05 -27.30 -26.93
C ARG A 463 -37.88 -28.82 -26.80
N LEU A 464 -38.54 -29.61 -27.64
CA LEU A 464 -38.39 -31.06 -27.65
C LEU A 464 -36.95 -31.49 -28.04
N ALA A 465 -36.32 -30.78 -28.96
CA ALA A 465 -34.91 -31.01 -29.36
C ALA A 465 -33.90 -30.58 -28.28
N ALA A 466 -34.25 -29.65 -27.40
CA ALA A 466 -33.42 -29.29 -26.23
C ALA A 466 -33.52 -30.35 -25.12
N GLU A 467 -34.70 -30.93 -24.89
CA GLU A 467 -34.90 -32.01 -23.91
C GLU A 467 -34.28 -33.34 -24.38
N LEU A 468 -34.38 -33.69 -25.67
CA LEU A 468 -33.73 -34.88 -26.23
C LEU A 468 -32.18 -34.80 -26.18
N ARG A 469 -31.60 -33.59 -26.25
CA ARG A 469 -30.15 -33.39 -26.06
C ARG A 469 -29.69 -33.60 -24.61
N LYS A 470 -30.55 -33.29 -23.62
CA LYS A 470 -30.29 -33.62 -22.20
C LYS A 470 -30.35 -35.13 -21.96
N TYR A 471 -31.34 -35.82 -22.52
CA TYR A 471 -31.44 -37.29 -22.39
C TYR A 471 -30.32 -38.04 -23.14
N GLY A 472 -29.82 -37.51 -24.27
CA GLY A 472 -28.65 -38.07 -24.96
C GLY A 472 -27.37 -38.04 -24.10
N GLN A 473 -27.14 -36.94 -23.37
CA GLN A 473 -25.98 -36.79 -22.47
C GLN A 473 -26.06 -37.71 -21.23
N GLU A 474 -27.26 -37.99 -20.73
CA GLU A 474 -27.47 -38.98 -19.65
C GLU A 474 -27.33 -40.43 -20.13
N ILE A 475 -27.75 -40.75 -21.35
CA ILE A 475 -27.60 -42.09 -21.94
C ILE A 475 -26.13 -42.41 -22.24
N ASP A 476 -25.35 -41.45 -22.73
CA ASP A 476 -23.92 -41.67 -22.99
C ASP A 476 -23.10 -41.78 -21.70
N ARG A 477 -23.50 -41.08 -20.64
CA ARG A 477 -22.95 -41.24 -19.29
C ARG A 477 -23.25 -42.65 -18.73
N LEU A 478 -24.49 -43.12 -18.83
CA LEU A 478 -24.89 -44.45 -18.35
C LEU A 478 -24.32 -45.59 -19.21
N LYS A 479 -24.06 -45.38 -20.52
CA LYS A 479 -23.36 -46.35 -21.38
C LYS A 479 -21.87 -46.44 -21.05
N ALA A 480 -21.20 -45.34 -20.70
CA ALA A 480 -19.82 -45.36 -20.23
C ALA A 480 -19.67 -46.13 -18.90
N GLU A 481 -20.63 -45.96 -17.98
CA GLU A 481 -20.69 -46.70 -16.70
C GLU A 481 -21.04 -48.20 -16.88
N ALA A 482 -21.88 -48.55 -17.86
CA ALA A 482 -22.29 -49.93 -18.12
C ALA A 482 -21.26 -50.76 -18.92
N ILE A 483 -20.40 -50.12 -19.74
CA ILE A 483 -19.32 -50.80 -20.47
C ILE A 483 -18.18 -51.20 -19.53
N GLN A 484 -17.91 -50.44 -18.46
CA GLN A 484 -16.94 -50.84 -17.42
C GLN A 484 -17.37 -52.05 -16.59
N GLN A 485 -18.67 -52.34 -16.47
CA GLN A 485 -19.17 -53.43 -15.61
C GLN A 485 -19.51 -54.73 -16.35
N LYS A 486 -19.62 -54.70 -17.68
CA LYS A 486 -20.01 -55.88 -18.50
C LYS A 486 -18.86 -56.62 -19.18
N GLU A 487 -17.61 -56.22 -18.96
CA GLU A 487 -16.43 -56.96 -19.45
C GLU A 487 -16.06 -58.20 -18.60
N THR A 488 -16.69 -58.46 -17.44
CA THR A 488 -16.19 -59.49 -16.51
C THR A 488 -16.99 -60.78 -16.36
N ALA A 489 -18.11 -61.02 -17.05
CA ALA A 489 -18.78 -62.32 -16.86
C ALA A 489 -19.67 -62.79 -18.02
N ARG A 490 -19.01 -63.49 -18.93
CA ARG A 490 -19.48 -64.55 -19.85
C ARG A 490 -20.77 -65.29 -19.43
N LYS A 491 -21.72 -65.30 -20.39
CA LYS A 491 -22.19 -66.47 -21.18
C LYS A 491 -22.93 -67.64 -20.43
N PRO A 492 -23.69 -68.51 -21.14
CA PRO A 492 -25.10 -68.26 -21.43
C PRO A 492 -26.02 -69.48 -21.17
N ALA A 493 -27.31 -69.28 -21.47
CA ALA A 493 -28.25 -70.31 -21.95
C ALA A 493 -28.96 -71.19 -20.86
N PRO A 494 -30.00 -71.98 -21.23
CA PRO A 494 -31.31 -71.44 -21.60
C PRO A 494 -32.50 -72.23 -21.02
N ARG A 495 -33.70 -71.66 -21.19
CA ARG A 495 -35.01 -72.32 -21.43
C ARG A 495 -35.80 -72.96 -20.26
N ARG A 496 -37.08 -72.54 -20.29
CA ARG A 496 -38.35 -73.27 -20.11
C ARG A 496 -39.00 -73.34 -18.72
N ALA A 497 -40.00 -72.46 -18.59
CA ALA A 497 -41.43 -72.77 -18.53
C ALA A 497 -42.06 -73.32 -17.22
N LYS A 498 -43.09 -72.57 -16.77
CA LYS A 498 -44.51 -73.00 -16.57
C LYS A 498 -45.06 -72.72 -15.15
N LYS A 499 -45.98 -71.73 -15.05
CA LYS A 499 -47.30 -71.59 -14.34
C LYS A 499 -47.51 -72.25 -12.93
N PRO A 500 -48.54 -71.88 -12.10
CA PRO A 500 -49.62 -70.87 -12.24
C PRO A 500 -50.05 -70.10 -10.94
N ALA A 501 -51.13 -69.29 -11.06
CA ALA A 501 -52.11 -68.86 -10.03
C ALA A 501 -51.64 -67.83 -8.97
N ALA A 502 -52.41 -66.86 -8.44
CA ALA A 502 -53.77 -66.37 -8.62
C ALA A 502 -53.87 -64.93 -8.01
N THR A 503 -54.96 -64.24 -8.33
CA THR A 503 -55.47 -62.88 -7.99
C THR A 503 -55.60 -62.59 -6.47
N PRO A 504 -55.88 -61.35 -5.97
CA PRO A 504 -57.16 -60.58 -6.13
C PRO A 504 -56.95 -59.09 -6.56
N ALA A 505 -57.83 -58.47 -7.37
CA ALA A 505 -59.04 -57.69 -7.04
C ALA A 505 -58.76 -56.44 -6.15
N ALA A 506 -59.26 -55.21 -6.39
CA ALA A 506 -60.44 -54.70 -7.10
C ALA A 506 -60.19 -53.21 -7.53
N THR A 507 -60.53 -52.69 -8.73
CA THR A 507 -61.84 -52.20 -9.26
C THR A 507 -62.49 -51.05 -8.47
N PRO A 508 -63.46 -50.27 -9.00
CA PRO A 508 -64.00 -50.14 -10.39
C PRO A 508 -64.19 -48.66 -10.82
N ALA A 509 -64.77 -48.22 -11.95
CA ALA A 509 -65.59 -48.75 -13.06
C ALA A 509 -65.31 -47.84 -14.30
N ASP A 510 -65.10 -48.25 -15.56
CA ASP A 510 -65.92 -49.01 -16.55
C ASP A 510 -67.21 -48.31 -17.03
N PRO A 511 -67.73 -48.52 -18.27
CA PRO A 511 -67.07 -48.85 -19.56
C PRO A 511 -67.67 -48.10 -20.80
N THR A 512 -67.05 -48.37 -21.95
CA THR A 512 -67.37 -48.04 -23.38
C THR A 512 -68.42 -49.02 -24.00
N PRO A 513 -68.62 -49.27 -25.33
CA PRO A 513 -68.36 -48.57 -26.63
C PRO A 513 -69.51 -48.70 -27.71
N VAL A 514 -69.24 -48.26 -28.96
CA VAL A 514 -69.72 -48.74 -30.31
C VAL A 514 -70.80 -47.92 -31.09
N GLU A 515 -70.50 -47.63 -32.36
CA GLU A 515 -71.31 -47.08 -33.52
C GLU A 515 -72.55 -47.96 -33.91
N PRO A 516 -73.45 -47.67 -34.91
CA PRO A 516 -73.45 -46.73 -36.07
C PRO A 516 -74.81 -46.02 -36.45
N ILE A 517 -74.85 -45.36 -37.62
CA ILE A 517 -75.92 -44.63 -38.37
C ILE A 517 -77.08 -45.57 -38.87
N PRO A 518 -78.27 -45.19 -39.44
CA PRO A 518 -79.38 -44.22 -39.16
C PRO A 518 -80.82 -44.87 -39.09
N GLY A 519 -81.87 -44.09 -38.75
CA GLY A 519 -83.20 -44.19 -39.41
C GLY A 519 -84.47 -44.54 -38.60
N GLN A 520 -85.43 -43.60 -38.65
CA GLN A 520 -86.90 -43.77 -38.70
C GLN A 520 -87.77 -44.11 -37.46
N THR A 521 -88.90 -43.38 -37.45
CA THR A 521 -90.26 -43.67 -36.93
C THR A 521 -90.62 -43.45 -35.45
N ALA A 522 -91.47 -42.43 -35.27
CA ALA A 522 -92.77 -42.41 -34.56
C ALA A 522 -92.83 -42.70 -33.04
N VAL A 523 -93.18 -41.63 -32.29
CA VAL A 523 -94.44 -41.45 -31.49
C VAL A 523 -95.06 -42.75 -30.92
N PRO A 524 -95.43 -42.86 -29.61
CA PRO A 524 -96.16 -41.85 -28.83
C PRO A 524 -95.78 -41.68 -27.33
N MET A 525 -96.33 -40.59 -26.78
CA MET A 525 -96.81 -40.34 -25.41
C MET A 525 -97.56 -41.56 -24.77
N PRO A 526 -98.00 -41.57 -23.49
CA PRO A 526 -98.32 -40.42 -22.64
C PRO A 526 -98.11 -40.59 -21.11
N GLU A 527 -98.64 -39.60 -20.36
CA GLU A 527 -99.21 -39.71 -19.01
C GLU A 527 -98.22 -39.85 -17.84
N THR A 528 -98.36 -39.19 -16.68
CA THR A 528 -99.29 -38.19 -16.12
C THR A 528 -98.77 -37.83 -14.70
N ASP A 529 -99.29 -36.73 -14.16
CA ASP A 529 -99.44 -36.37 -12.73
C ASP A 529 -98.12 -36.07 -11.98
N GLU A 530 -97.90 -34.85 -11.48
CA GLU A 530 -98.69 -34.01 -10.54
C GLU A 530 -98.42 -32.51 -10.70
#